data_AF-A0A1G7SJ71-F1
#
_entry.id   AF-A0A1G7SJ71-F1
#
_cell.length_a   1.000
_cell.length_b   1.000
_cell.length_c   1.000
_cell.angle_alpha   90.00
_cell.angle_beta   90.00
_cell.angle_gamma   90.00
#
_symmetry.space_group_name_H-M   'P 1'
#
loop_
_entity.id
_entity.type
_entity.pdbx_description
1 polymer ?
#
loop_
_entity_poly.entity_id
_entity_poly.type
_entity_poly.pdbx_seq_one_letter_code
_entity_poly.pdbx_strand_id
1 'polypeptide(L)'
;MSDGLDEIMSAVGGDIEEVNYVRSHISPELQAKFDDEQIQYFVDVIFEYIDSKDEDEEIVVDDVAQYVVAQAKKEEFGVFSLDDISAVVDADLDFLEGVE
;
A
#
# COMPACT_ATOMS: atom_id res chain seq x y z
N MET A 1 -25.43 -9.87 -18.10
CA MET A 1 -24.00 -10.26 -18.01
C MET A 1 -23.13 -9.00 -18.00
N SER A 2 -23.49 -7.98 -17.21
CA SER A 2 -22.76 -6.70 -17.09
C SER A 2 -22.12 -6.54 -15.72
N ASP A 3 -22.75 -7.11 -14.69
CA ASP A 3 -22.42 -6.82 -13.29
C ASP A 3 -20.97 -7.14 -12.91
N GLY A 4 -20.36 -8.16 -13.52
CA GLY A 4 -18.97 -8.51 -13.26
C GLY A 4 -17.94 -7.56 -13.87
N LEU A 5 -18.29 -6.79 -14.91
CA LEU A 5 -17.34 -5.85 -15.54
C LEU A 5 -17.29 -4.52 -14.78
N ASP A 6 -18.45 -4.05 -14.29
CA ASP A 6 -18.58 -2.82 -13.50
C ASP A 6 -17.92 -2.98 -12.12
N GLU A 7 -18.04 -4.15 -11.48
CA GLU A 7 -17.38 -4.46 -10.20
C GLU A 7 -15.85 -4.47 -10.33
N ILE A 8 -15.31 -5.09 -11.39
CA ILE A 8 -13.86 -5.10 -11.67
C ILE A 8 -13.36 -3.67 -11.94
N MET A 9 -14.10 -2.86 -12.71
CA MET A 9 -13.70 -1.48 -12.96
C MET A 9 -13.75 -0.61 -11.69
N SER A 10 -14.69 -0.87 -10.80
CA SER A 10 -14.78 -0.17 -9.52
C SER A 10 -13.62 -0.54 -8.59
N ALA A 11 -13.25 -1.82 -8.52
CA ALA A 11 -12.10 -2.27 -7.73
C ALA A 11 -10.79 -1.69 -8.28
N VAL A 12 -10.55 -1.81 -9.60
CA VAL A 12 -9.40 -1.20 -10.27
C VAL A 12 -9.39 0.32 -10.11
N GLY A 13 -10.56 0.96 -10.07
CA GLY A 13 -10.69 2.38 -9.79
C GLY A 13 -10.20 2.74 -8.39
N GLY A 14 -10.63 1.98 -7.38
CA GLY A 14 -10.19 2.12 -5.99
C GLY A 14 -8.68 1.95 -5.84
N ASP A 15 -8.10 0.90 -6.42
CA ASP A 15 -6.65 0.65 -6.39
C ASP A 15 -5.85 1.83 -6.99
N ILE A 16 -6.36 2.42 -8.08
CA ILE A 16 -5.74 3.58 -8.71
C ILE A 16 -5.87 4.83 -7.83
N GLU A 17 -7.00 5.03 -7.15
CA GLU A 17 -7.21 6.18 -6.27
C GLU A 17 -6.26 6.13 -5.06
N GLU A 18 -6.10 4.96 -4.44
CA GLU A 18 -5.19 4.70 -3.32
C GLU A 18 -3.73 4.96 -3.71
N VAL A 19 -3.24 4.34 -4.79
CA VAL A 19 -1.87 4.53 -5.29
C VAL A 19 -1.57 6.01 -5.59
N ASN A 20 -2.52 6.73 -6.19
CA ASN A 20 -2.38 8.15 -6.46
C ASN A 20 -2.35 8.98 -5.17
N TYR A 21 -3.18 8.62 -4.19
CA TYR A 21 -3.19 9.29 -2.88
C TYR A 21 -1.84 9.13 -2.21
N VAL A 22 -1.36 7.91 -2.03
CA VAL A 22 -0.07 7.58 -1.42
C VAL A 22 1.05 8.34 -2.11
N ARG A 23 1.10 8.30 -3.45
CA ARG A 23 2.13 9.00 -4.24
C ARG A 23 2.14 10.51 -3.99
N SER A 24 0.98 11.12 -3.73
CA SER A 24 0.88 12.56 -3.46
C SER A 24 1.17 12.94 -2.00
N HIS A 25 1.10 11.99 -1.06
CA HIS A 25 1.28 12.22 0.38
C HIS A 25 2.68 11.83 0.90
N ILE A 26 3.47 11.09 0.13
CA ILE A 26 4.90 10.87 0.42
C ILE A 26 5.77 12.06 0.00
N SER A 27 6.98 12.15 0.58
CA SER A 27 7.91 13.25 0.29
C SER A 27 8.38 13.28 -1.19
N PRO A 28 8.77 14.44 -1.74
CA PRO A 28 9.26 14.53 -3.12
C PRO A 28 10.50 13.65 -3.40
N GLU A 29 11.31 13.36 -2.38
CA GLU A 29 12.43 12.44 -2.50
C GLU A 29 11.93 11.01 -2.78
N LEU A 30 10.91 10.56 -2.04
CA LEU A 30 10.33 9.24 -2.22
C LEU A 30 9.54 9.13 -3.54
N GLN A 31 8.86 10.20 -3.96
CA GLN A 31 8.20 10.25 -5.28
C GLN A 31 9.19 10.08 -6.44
N ALA A 32 10.43 10.58 -6.28
CA ALA A 32 11.49 10.40 -7.27
C ALA A 32 12.19 9.03 -7.15
N LYS A 33 12.12 8.41 -5.97
CA LYS A 33 12.77 7.13 -5.66
C LYS A 33 11.95 5.93 -6.11
N PHE A 34 10.64 5.97 -5.92
CA PHE A 34 9.73 4.88 -6.22
C PHE A 34 8.95 5.13 -7.52
N ASP A 35 8.94 4.13 -8.38
CA ASP A 35 8.06 4.11 -9.54
C ASP A 35 6.65 3.65 -9.18
N ASP A 36 5.72 3.76 -10.14
CA ASP A 36 4.31 3.45 -9.91
C ASP A 36 4.09 1.95 -9.65
N GLU A 37 4.90 1.06 -10.24
CA GLU A 37 4.83 -0.39 -10.01
C GLU A 37 5.25 -0.73 -8.58
N GLN A 38 6.27 -0.05 -8.06
CA GLN A 38 6.69 -0.19 -6.66
C GLN A 38 5.65 0.32 -5.68
N ILE A 39 5.04 1.48 -5.93
CA ILE A 39 3.99 1.99 -5.03
C ILE A 39 2.77 1.06 -5.05
N GLN A 40 2.34 0.62 -6.24
CA GLN A 40 1.28 -0.39 -6.38
C GLN A 40 1.60 -1.64 -5.57
N TYR A 41 2.82 -2.18 -5.70
CA TYR A 41 3.24 -3.34 -4.93
C TYR A 41 3.20 -3.12 -3.42
N PHE A 42 3.63 -1.94 -2.95
CA PHE A 42 3.60 -1.64 -1.51
C PHE A 42 2.17 -1.61 -0.98
N VAL A 43 1.26 -0.92 -1.67
CA VAL A 43 -0.16 -0.88 -1.34
C VAL A 43 -0.75 -2.29 -1.26
N ASP A 44 -0.51 -3.11 -2.29
CA ASP A 44 -1.01 -4.50 -2.34
C ASP A 44 -0.53 -5.33 -1.11
N VAL A 45 0.74 -5.20 -0.73
CA VAL A 45 1.32 -5.94 0.41
C VAL A 45 0.88 -5.38 1.76
N ILE A 46 0.63 -4.07 1.86
CA ILE A 46 0.04 -3.45 3.05
C ILE A 46 -1.38 -3.97 3.26
N PHE A 47 -2.19 -3.95 2.21
CA PHE A 47 -3.54 -4.51 2.24
C PHE A 47 -3.53 -5.99 2.64
N GLU A 48 -2.62 -6.81 2.08
CA GLU A 48 -2.46 -8.21 2.48
C GLU A 48 -2.17 -8.36 3.98
N TYR A 49 -1.31 -7.51 4.54
CA TYR A 49 -1.01 -7.53 5.96
C TYR A 49 -2.25 -7.18 6.80
N ILE A 50 -2.97 -6.12 6.44
CA ILE A 50 -4.16 -5.65 7.17
C ILE A 50 -5.29 -6.67 7.09
N ASP A 51 -5.57 -7.22 5.90
CA ASP A 51 -6.61 -8.26 5.69
C ASP A 51 -6.28 -9.56 6.47
N SER A 52 -5.02 -9.79 6.82
CA SER A 52 -4.61 -10.92 7.65
C SER A 52 -4.89 -10.74 9.16
N LYS A 53 -5.26 -9.52 9.58
CA LYS A 53 -5.48 -9.14 10.99
C LYS A 53 -6.96 -9.22 11.36
N ASP A 54 -7.23 -9.43 12.65
CA ASP A 54 -8.59 -9.27 13.16
C ASP A 54 -8.96 -7.78 13.18
N GLU A 55 -10.24 -7.44 12.95
CA GLU A 55 -10.74 -6.05 12.89
C GLU A 55 -10.44 -5.21 14.15
N ASP A 56 -10.24 -5.87 15.31
CA ASP A 56 -9.94 -5.23 16.60
C ASP A 56 -8.42 -5.12 16.90
N GLU A 57 -7.54 -5.62 16.02
CA GLU A 57 -6.09 -5.59 16.22
C GLU A 57 -5.51 -4.22 15.80
N GLU A 58 -4.73 -3.61 16.69
CA GLU A 58 -4.06 -2.34 16.41
C GLU A 58 -3.01 -2.51 15.30
N ILE A 59 -3.15 -1.73 14.23
CA ILE A 59 -2.17 -1.70 13.15
C ILE A 59 -1.03 -0.76 13.54
N VAL A 60 0.18 -1.31 13.66
CA VAL A 60 1.40 -0.56 13.96
C VAL A 60 2.23 -0.41 12.69
N VAL A 61 2.50 0.84 12.30
CA VAL A 61 3.23 1.21 11.07
C VAL A 61 4.56 0.48 10.94
N ASP A 62 5.37 0.45 12.00
CA ASP A 62 6.67 -0.23 12.00
C ASP A 62 6.55 -1.74 11.70
N ASP A 63 5.48 -2.39 12.15
CA ASP A 63 5.26 -3.81 11.94
C ASP A 63 4.84 -4.10 10.49
N VAL A 64 3.95 -3.27 9.93
CA VAL A 64 3.54 -3.32 8.53
C VAL A 64 4.76 -3.06 7.62
N ALA A 65 5.56 -2.04 7.92
CA ALA A 65 6.74 -1.70 7.14
C ALA A 65 7.79 -2.82 7.15
N GLN A 66 7.99 -3.47 8.30
CA GLN A 66 8.84 -4.66 8.40
C GLN A 66 8.31 -5.81 7.56
N TYR A 67 6.98 -6.02 7.55
CA TYR A 67 6.34 -7.03 6.72
C TYR A 67 6.58 -6.77 5.23
N VAL A 68 6.33 -5.55 4.75
CA VAL A 68 6.52 -5.15 3.35
C VAL A 68 7.97 -5.36 2.92
N VAL A 69 8.95 -4.91 3.72
CA VAL A 69 10.38 -5.12 3.41
C VAL A 69 10.74 -6.61 3.38
N ALA A 70 10.16 -7.42 4.28
CA ALA A 70 10.39 -8.86 4.32
C ALA A 70 9.78 -9.59 3.11
N GLN A 71 8.58 -9.23 2.68
CA GLN A 71 7.93 -9.80 1.50
C GLN A 71 8.67 -9.41 0.22
N ALA A 72 8.98 -8.12 0.04
CA ALA A 72 9.75 -7.64 -1.10
C ALA A 72 11.06 -8.40 -1.29
N LYS A 73 11.73 -8.71 -0.19
CA LYS A 73 12.97 -9.50 -0.20
C LYS A 73 12.72 -10.98 -0.50
N LYS A 74 11.66 -11.57 0.08
CA LYS A 74 11.30 -12.98 -0.11
C LYS A 74 10.87 -13.26 -1.55
N GLU A 75 10.21 -12.30 -2.19
CA GLU A 75 9.69 -12.40 -3.56
C GLU A 75 10.69 -11.90 -4.61
N GLU A 76 11.88 -11.50 -4.17
CA GLU A 76 12.93 -10.96 -5.03
C GLU A 76 12.51 -9.67 -5.79
N PHE A 77 11.46 -8.98 -5.31
CA PHE A 77 10.99 -7.70 -5.86
C PHE A 77 11.98 -6.56 -5.59
N GLY A 78 12.59 -6.54 -4.39
CA GLY A 78 13.59 -5.53 -4.05
C GLY A 78 14.08 -5.56 -2.61
N VAL A 79 14.99 -4.64 -2.30
CA VAL A 79 15.46 -4.38 -0.94
C VAL A 79 15.27 -2.90 -0.65
N PHE A 80 14.40 -2.60 0.31
CA PHE A 80 13.97 -1.24 0.62
C PHE A 80 14.36 -0.85 2.05
N SER A 81 14.45 0.46 2.28
CA SER A 81 14.70 1.01 3.62
C SER A 81 13.44 0.90 4.46
N LEU A 82 13.58 0.60 5.75
CA LEU A 82 12.45 0.57 6.65
C LEU A 82 11.81 1.96 6.81
N ASP A 83 12.61 3.01 6.98
CA ASP A 83 12.11 4.39 7.09
C ASP A 83 11.32 4.83 5.85
N ASP A 84 11.82 4.49 4.65
CA ASP A 84 11.14 4.89 3.42
C ASP A 84 9.80 4.16 3.24
N ILE A 85 9.76 2.88 3.60
CA ILE A 85 8.54 2.08 3.55
C ILE A 85 7.57 2.52 4.65
N SER A 86 8.04 2.90 5.83
CA SER A 86 7.18 3.40 6.92
C SER A 86 6.43 4.65 6.48
N ALA A 87 7.08 5.56 5.73
CA ALA A 87 6.41 6.73 5.17
C ALA A 87 5.35 6.39 4.10
N VAL A 88 5.53 5.29 3.37
CA VAL A 88 4.52 4.79 2.41
C VAL A 88 3.34 4.18 3.18
N VAL A 89 3.62 3.35 4.19
CA VAL A 89 2.62 2.74 5.07
C VAL A 89 1.78 3.80 5.77
N ASP A 90 2.40 4.83 6.36
CA ASP A 90 1.68 5.94 7.00
C ASP A 90 0.68 6.59 6.02
N ALA A 91 1.12 6.87 4.79
CA ALA A 91 0.26 7.49 3.79
C ALA A 91 -0.90 6.60 3.31
N ASP A 92 -0.70 5.28 3.31
CA ASP A 92 -1.70 4.28 2.92
C ASP A 92 -2.76 4.10 4.02
N LEU A 93 -2.32 4.00 5.28
CA LEU A 93 -3.22 3.96 6.43
C LEU A 93 -4.05 5.25 6.55
N ASP A 94 -3.43 6.43 6.31
CA ASP A 94 -4.14 7.72 6.25
C ASP A 94 -5.25 7.72 5.17
N PHE A 95 -5.02 7.05 4.03
CA PHE A 95 -6.04 6.89 3.00
C PHE A 95 -7.18 5.99 3.49
N LEU A 96 -6.85 4.81 4.01
CA LEU A 96 -7.83 3.83 4.49
C LEU A 96 -8.71 4.38 5.62
N GLU A 97 -8.13 5.14 6.56
CA GLU A 97 -8.89 5.85 7.60
C GLU A 97 -9.82 6.94 7.01
N GLY A 98 -9.43 7.56 5.90
CA GLY A 98 -10.21 8.61 5.24
C GLY A 98 -11.36 8.11 4.35
N VAL A 99 -11.39 6.82 4.02
CA VAL A 99 -12.39 6.18 3.14
C VAL A 99 -13.56 5.57 3.94
N GLU A 100 -13.57 5.68 5.28
CA GLU A 100 -14.69 5.30 6.17
C GLU A 100 -16.07 5.92 5.80
#